data_AF-A0A7V4UCG4-F1
#
_entry.id   AF-A0A7V4UCG4-F1
#
_cell.length_a   1.000
_cell.length_b   1.000
_cell.length_c   1.000
_cell.angle_alpha   90.00
_cell.angle_beta   90.00
_cell.angle_gamma   90.00
#
_symmetry.space_group_name_H-M   'P 1'
#
loop_
_entity.id
_entity.type
_entity.pdbx_description
1 polymer ?
#
loop_
_entity_poly.entity_id
_entity_poly.type
_entity_poly.pdbx_seq_one_letter_code
_entity_poly.pdbx_strand_id
1 'polypeptide(L)'
;MNTRWALVVLSGLSLAAAREARGSDPPAPTTRDPAPAAALEVLDRSVGELTLEAQSLASVLEALAQRAGTRFEIDDDTYATLPWGRETRLSSLRLTGGATLRKALDELLRPLGLVYRVGERSITIEASPPLARMNRRATWDDLHFLELLETTPFSGSNLQKIKFQYRITTKVNAPELLANQLKRAGDGSISEILTVATNALGWTWFPDKDHVVILSAQAHIAHNLARTITARYSQMGLSHILLDLAQKADVPLFLESGLMLKLPPHVANSYTLLLQQTTVRDALELICAETGLQYKILRDGVAISMGEMPGNAAGQRPRGDPYAARILVPARNGSYSYEFLIRESEIPSDVRDYRQQMIDEMIERMRQDMAPAAPRDAGGVAPATMPDGSAQR
;
A
#
# COMPACT_ATOMS: atom_id res chain seq x y z
N MET A 1 -28.86 35.50 37.63
CA MET A 1 -27.50 36.02 37.33
C MET A 1 -27.17 35.60 35.91
N ASN A 2 -27.14 36.58 35.02
CA ASN A 2 -26.96 36.44 33.58
C ASN A 2 -25.48 36.27 33.24
N THR A 3 -25.12 35.22 32.52
CA THR A 3 -23.79 35.13 31.90
C THR A 3 -23.95 34.75 30.44
N ARG A 4 -23.99 35.81 29.61
CA ARG A 4 -23.81 35.77 28.15
C ARG A 4 -22.42 35.21 27.85
N TRP A 5 -22.34 34.22 26.97
CA TRP A 5 -21.08 33.85 26.32
C TRP A 5 -21.12 34.32 24.88
N ALA A 6 -20.09 35.10 24.54
CA ALA A 6 -19.90 35.77 23.27
C ALA A 6 -19.50 34.78 22.17
N LEU A 7 -20.12 34.93 21.01
CA LEU A 7 -19.81 34.27 19.76
C LEU A 7 -18.58 34.96 19.14
N VAL A 8 -17.45 34.26 19.02
CA VAL A 8 -16.29 34.74 18.25
C VAL A 8 -16.40 34.14 16.85
N VAL A 9 -16.74 35.00 15.87
CA VAL A 9 -16.68 34.72 14.45
C VAL A 9 -15.24 35.01 13.99
N LEU A 10 -14.52 33.97 13.56
CA LEU A 10 -13.22 34.09 12.91
C LEU A 10 -13.41 33.97 11.40
N SER A 11 -13.45 35.14 10.76
CA SER A 11 -13.41 35.33 9.31
C SER A 11 -11.99 35.06 8.81
N GLY A 12 -11.79 33.94 8.10
CA GLY A 12 -10.57 33.68 7.35
C GLY A 12 -10.64 34.32 5.97
N LEU A 13 -9.90 35.42 5.78
CA LEU A 13 -9.62 36.01 4.47
C LEU A 13 -8.92 34.98 3.57
N SER A 14 -9.53 34.71 2.42
CA SER A 14 -8.88 34.01 1.31
C SER A 14 -8.13 35.03 0.45
N LEU A 15 -6.81 34.88 0.35
CA LEU A 15 -5.94 35.68 -0.51
C LEU A 15 -5.98 35.05 -1.92
N ALA A 16 -6.80 35.60 -2.81
CA ALA A 16 -6.79 35.25 -4.22
C ALA A 16 -5.66 36.00 -4.93
N ALA A 17 -4.60 35.27 -5.31
CA ALA A 17 -3.56 35.78 -6.19
C ALA A 17 -4.05 35.72 -7.64
N ALA A 18 -4.19 36.90 -8.25
CA ALA A 18 -4.48 37.09 -9.65
C ALA A 18 -3.30 36.60 -10.52
N ARG A 19 -3.59 35.73 -11.49
CA ARG A 19 -2.65 35.40 -12.57
C ARG A 19 -3.38 35.55 -13.89
N GLU A 20 -3.05 36.64 -14.61
CA GLU A 20 -3.40 36.86 -16.00
C GLU A 20 -2.87 35.72 -16.87
N ALA A 21 -3.77 34.98 -17.51
CA ALA A 21 -3.47 34.11 -18.62
C ALA A 21 -4.34 34.53 -19.81
N ARG A 22 -3.65 34.83 -20.91
CA ARG A 22 -4.19 35.36 -22.17
C ARG A 22 -4.98 34.28 -22.91
N GLY A 23 -6.17 34.67 -23.37
CA GLY A 23 -6.79 34.32 -24.66
C GLY A 23 -6.61 32.91 -25.21
N SER A 24 -7.50 32.01 -24.80
CA SER A 24 -8.03 30.95 -25.66
C SER A 24 -9.55 31.02 -25.55
N ASP A 25 -10.24 31.26 -26.66
CA ASP A 25 -11.70 31.28 -26.72
C ASP A 25 -12.28 30.03 -26.05
N PRO A 26 -13.26 30.17 -25.14
CA PRO A 26 -13.90 29.03 -24.52
C PRO A 26 -14.63 28.21 -25.60
N PRO A 27 -14.46 26.87 -25.64
CA PRO A 27 -15.28 26.03 -26.50
C PRO A 27 -16.75 26.30 -26.18
N ALA A 28 -17.57 26.46 -27.24
CA ALA A 28 -19.00 26.65 -27.10
C ALA A 28 -19.58 25.63 -26.11
N PRO A 29 -20.48 26.04 -25.20
CA PRO A 29 -21.04 25.15 -24.19
C PRO A 29 -21.70 23.98 -24.91
N THR A 30 -21.07 22.81 -24.83
CA THR A 30 -21.66 21.55 -25.24
C THR A 30 -22.98 21.44 -24.51
N THR A 31 -24.07 21.34 -25.26
CA THR A 31 -25.42 21.10 -24.75
C THR A 31 -25.36 20.05 -23.66
N ARG A 32 -25.54 20.50 -22.42
CA ARG A 32 -25.58 19.66 -21.22
C ARG A 32 -26.81 18.78 -21.39
N ASP A 33 -26.59 17.50 -21.73
CA ASP A 33 -27.69 16.56 -21.88
C ASP A 33 -28.56 16.58 -20.61
N PRO A 34 -29.90 16.63 -20.75
CA PRO A 34 -30.80 16.65 -19.60
C PRO A 34 -30.74 15.32 -18.83
N ALA A 35 -29.81 15.28 -17.88
CA ALA A 35 -29.94 15.00 -16.46
C ALA A 35 -30.56 13.67 -15.95
N PRO A 36 -30.08 13.16 -14.79
CA PRO A 36 -30.40 11.87 -14.11
C PRO A 36 -31.89 11.56 -13.80
N ALA A 37 -32.83 12.41 -14.19
CA ALA A 37 -34.26 12.23 -13.90
C ALA A 37 -34.84 10.95 -14.51
N ALA A 38 -34.53 10.65 -15.78
CA ALA A 38 -35.01 9.44 -16.46
C ALA A 38 -34.50 8.16 -15.78
N ALA A 39 -33.29 8.18 -15.24
CA ALA A 39 -32.69 7.02 -14.58
C ALA A 39 -33.29 6.79 -13.18
N LEU A 40 -33.72 7.86 -12.49
CA LEU A 40 -34.47 7.73 -11.23
C LEU A 40 -35.86 7.13 -11.45
N GLU A 41 -36.55 7.47 -12.53
CA GLU A 41 -37.85 6.86 -12.88
C GLU A 41 -37.74 5.35 -13.12
N VAL A 42 -36.62 4.88 -13.67
CA VAL A 42 -36.37 3.44 -13.89
C VAL A 42 -36.31 2.67 -12.57
N LEU A 43 -35.76 3.27 -11.51
CA LEU A 43 -35.69 2.63 -10.18
C LEU A 43 -37.07 2.40 -9.55
N ASP A 44 -38.04 3.23 -9.88
CA ASP A 44 -39.38 3.15 -9.29
C ASP A 44 -40.34 2.28 -10.12
N ARG A 45 -39.87 1.70 -11.23
CA ARG A 45 -40.63 0.71 -12.01
C ARG A 45 -40.78 -0.60 -11.23
N SER A 46 -41.97 -1.18 -11.32
CA SER A 46 -42.24 -2.51 -10.75
C SER A 46 -41.57 -3.60 -11.58
N VAL A 47 -40.89 -4.53 -10.92
CA VAL A 47 -40.16 -5.65 -11.56
C VAL A 47 -41.01 -6.93 -11.63
N GLY A 48 -42.24 -6.86 -11.11
CA GLY A 48 -43.14 -8.01 -10.95
C GLY A 48 -42.63 -9.02 -9.92
N GLU A 49 -43.29 -10.18 -9.84
CA GLU A 49 -42.85 -11.27 -8.98
C GLU A 49 -41.64 -11.98 -9.58
N LEU A 50 -40.63 -12.22 -8.74
CA LEU A 50 -39.37 -12.84 -9.14
C LEU A 50 -38.88 -13.73 -8.01
N THR A 51 -38.68 -15.01 -8.34
CA THR A 51 -38.06 -16.01 -7.47
C THR A 51 -36.79 -16.48 -8.13
N LEU A 52 -35.65 -16.24 -7.48
CA LEU A 52 -34.34 -16.69 -7.94
C LEU A 52 -33.68 -17.50 -6.82
N GLU A 53 -33.26 -18.72 -7.12
CA GLU A 53 -32.66 -19.63 -6.15
C GLU A 53 -31.27 -20.06 -6.61
N ALA A 54 -30.29 -20.00 -5.71
CA ALA A 54 -28.91 -20.48 -5.91
C ALA A 54 -28.16 -19.92 -7.14
N GLN A 55 -28.48 -18.71 -7.60
CA GLN A 55 -27.83 -18.09 -8.76
C GLN A 55 -26.63 -17.21 -8.37
N SER A 56 -25.72 -17.00 -9.32
CA SER A 56 -24.63 -16.02 -9.16
C SER A 56 -25.17 -14.60 -9.11
N LEU A 57 -24.51 -13.70 -8.38
CA LEU A 57 -24.87 -12.28 -8.33
C LEU A 57 -24.99 -11.65 -9.72
N ALA A 58 -24.07 -11.98 -10.63
CA ALA A 58 -24.08 -11.48 -12.01
C ALA A 58 -25.35 -11.91 -12.76
N SER A 59 -25.74 -13.19 -12.66
CA SER A 59 -26.95 -13.73 -13.31
C SER A 59 -28.23 -13.10 -12.73
N VAL A 60 -28.29 -12.90 -11.42
CA VAL A 60 -29.43 -12.26 -10.76
C VAL A 60 -29.59 -10.82 -11.24
N LEU A 61 -28.50 -10.06 -11.31
CA LEU A 61 -28.51 -8.69 -11.80
C LEU A 61 -28.86 -8.65 -13.29
N GLU A 62 -28.33 -9.54 -14.12
CA GLU A 62 -28.71 -9.62 -15.54
C GLU A 62 -30.22 -9.85 -15.72
N ALA A 63 -30.81 -10.76 -14.94
CA ALA A 63 -32.25 -11.01 -14.97
C ALA A 63 -33.06 -9.78 -14.55
N LEU A 64 -32.60 -9.05 -13.51
CA LEU A 64 -33.22 -7.78 -13.10
C LEU A 64 -33.06 -6.69 -14.17
N ALA A 65 -31.90 -6.58 -14.80
CA ALA A 65 -31.57 -5.62 -15.86
C ALA A 65 -32.50 -5.80 -17.07
N GLN A 66 -32.66 -7.05 -17.53
CA GLN A 66 -33.56 -7.39 -18.63
C GLN A 66 -35.01 -7.00 -18.34
N ARG A 67 -35.49 -7.24 -17.11
CA ARG A 67 -36.86 -6.89 -16.71
C ARG A 67 -37.09 -5.39 -16.57
N ALA A 68 -36.13 -4.67 -15.98
CA ALA A 68 -36.24 -3.23 -15.79
C ALA A 68 -35.93 -2.42 -17.06
N GLY A 69 -35.32 -3.04 -18.07
CA GLY A 69 -34.84 -2.37 -19.28
C GLY A 69 -33.69 -1.41 -18.98
N THR A 70 -32.79 -1.80 -18.06
CA THR A 70 -31.62 -1.00 -17.64
C THR A 70 -30.36 -1.85 -17.65
N ARG A 71 -29.20 -1.21 -17.69
CA ARG A 71 -27.90 -1.90 -17.66
C ARG A 71 -27.31 -1.81 -16.25
N PHE A 72 -26.90 -2.95 -15.70
CA PHE A 72 -26.06 -2.98 -14.50
C PHE A 72 -24.61 -3.16 -14.85
N GLU A 73 -23.74 -2.47 -14.12
CA GLU A 73 -22.29 -2.56 -14.24
C GLU A 73 -21.72 -2.79 -12.85
N ILE A 74 -20.85 -3.80 -12.71
CA ILE A 74 -20.09 -4.05 -11.48
C ILE A 74 -18.63 -4.03 -11.86
N ASP A 75 -17.82 -3.27 -11.14
CA ASP A 75 -16.38 -3.23 -11.36
C ASP A 75 -15.68 -4.49 -10.79
N ASP A 76 -14.49 -4.77 -11.31
CA ASP A 76 -13.71 -5.93 -10.88
C ASP A 76 -13.20 -5.80 -9.43
N ASP A 77 -13.01 -4.57 -8.96
CA ASP A 77 -12.61 -4.31 -7.57
C ASP A 77 -13.73 -4.65 -6.58
N THR A 78 -14.99 -4.37 -6.90
CA THR A 78 -16.15 -4.79 -6.09
C THR A 78 -16.28 -6.31 -6.08
N TYR A 79 -16.05 -6.99 -7.20
CA TYR A 79 -15.96 -8.45 -7.16
C TYR A 79 -14.80 -8.91 -6.27
N ALA A 80 -13.64 -8.24 -6.30
CA ALA A 80 -12.51 -8.61 -5.47
C ALA A 80 -12.78 -8.49 -3.96
N THR A 81 -13.79 -7.70 -3.53
CA THR A 81 -14.19 -7.62 -2.11
C THR A 81 -15.15 -8.73 -1.67
N LEU A 82 -15.83 -9.42 -2.59
CA LEU A 82 -16.80 -10.46 -2.25
C LEU A 82 -16.16 -11.82 -1.90
N PRO A 83 -16.80 -12.66 -1.07
CA PRO A 83 -16.23 -13.94 -0.62
C PRO A 83 -15.71 -14.84 -1.74
N TRP A 84 -16.50 -15.00 -2.81
CA TRP A 84 -16.15 -15.83 -3.96
C TRP A 84 -16.01 -15.02 -5.25
N GLY A 85 -15.84 -13.71 -5.13
CA GLY A 85 -15.76 -12.82 -6.28
C GLY A 85 -16.96 -12.91 -7.21
N ARG A 86 -16.72 -13.06 -8.52
CA ARG A 86 -17.77 -13.22 -9.54
C ARG A 86 -18.66 -14.45 -9.31
N GLU A 87 -18.16 -15.45 -8.60
CA GLU A 87 -18.90 -16.69 -8.30
C GLU A 87 -19.73 -16.59 -7.02
N THR A 88 -19.80 -15.42 -6.37
CA THR A 88 -20.62 -15.23 -5.17
C THR A 88 -22.08 -15.53 -5.49
N ARG A 89 -22.61 -16.57 -4.84
CA ARG A 89 -23.99 -17.05 -5.03
C ARG A 89 -24.91 -16.54 -3.94
N LEU A 90 -26.16 -16.34 -4.32
CA LEU A 90 -27.22 -15.92 -3.41
C LEU A 90 -28.07 -17.13 -3.07
N SER A 91 -28.40 -17.29 -1.79
CA SER A 91 -29.19 -18.40 -1.29
C SER A 91 -30.59 -18.41 -1.92
N SER A 92 -31.32 -17.32 -1.77
CA SER A 92 -32.60 -17.10 -2.44
C SER A 92 -32.98 -15.62 -2.42
N LEU A 93 -33.51 -15.11 -3.53
CA LEU A 93 -34.18 -13.81 -3.59
C LEU A 93 -35.64 -14.05 -3.97
N ARG A 94 -36.56 -13.56 -3.14
CA ARG A 94 -38.00 -13.64 -3.38
C ARG A 94 -38.60 -12.24 -3.31
N LEU A 95 -38.92 -11.69 -4.47
CA LEU A 95 -39.60 -10.41 -4.58
C LEU A 95 -41.10 -10.68 -4.73
N THR A 96 -41.89 -10.26 -3.74
CA THR A 96 -43.35 -10.40 -3.72
C THR A 96 -44.04 -9.04 -3.87
N GLY A 97 -45.28 -9.04 -4.37
CA GLY A 97 -46.16 -7.87 -4.30
C GLY A 97 -45.76 -6.69 -5.19
N GLY A 98 -45.17 -6.93 -6.36
CA GLY A 98 -44.86 -5.87 -7.33
C GLY A 98 -43.80 -4.87 -6.84
N ALA A 99 -42.81 -5.36 -6.07
CA ALA A 99 -41.69 -4.55 -5.60
C ALA A 99 -41.05 -3.70 -6.72
N THR A 100 -40.68 -2.46 -6.36
CA THR A 100 -39.94 -1.56 -7.26
C THR A 100 -38.51 -2.07 -7.44
N LEU A 101 -37.86 -1.69 -8.54
CA LEU A 101 -36.46 -2.02 -8.78
C LEU A 101 -35.57 -1.51 -7.63
N ARG A 102 -35.86 -0.32 -7.10
CA ARG A 102 -35.19 0.27 -5.95
C ARG A 102 -35.22 -0.67 -4.75
N LYS A 103 -36.41 -1.13 -4.36
CA LYS A 103 -36.58 -2.06 -3.23
C LYS A 103 -35.89 -3.39 -3.48
N ALA A 104 -35.99 -3.90 -4.71
CA ALA A 104 -35.34 -5.14 -5.12
C ALA A 104 -33.81 -5.06 -5.03
N LEU A 105 -33.22 -3.95 -5.48
CA LEU A 105 -31.78 -3.69 -5.38
C LEU A 105 -31.37 -3.52 -3.92
N ASP A 106 -32.13 -2.79 -3.11
CA ASP A 106 -31.84 -2.61 -1.68
C ASP A 106 -31.86 -3.95 -0.93
N GLU A 107 -32.84 -4.82 -1.18
CA GLU A 107 -32.93 -6.15 -0.57
C GLU A 107 -31.81 -7.10 -1.05
N LEU A 108 -31.40 -6.97 -2.31
CA LEU A 108 -30.37 -7.79 -2.93
C LEU A 108 -28.95 -7.39 -2.49
N LEU A 109 -28.65 -6.09 -2.48
CA LEU A 109 -27.29 -5.57 -2.35
C LEU A 109 -26.90 -5.32 -0.89
N ARG A 110 -27.85 -4.97 -0.02
CA ARG A 110 -27.57 -4.68 1.39
C ARG A 110 -26.93 -5.85 2.16
N PRO A 111 -27.41 -7.10 2.06
CA PRO A 111 -26.76 -8.23 2.76
C PRO A 111 -25.33 -8.51 2.28
N LEU A 112 -24.96 -7.98 1.10
CA LEU A 112 -23.63 -8.11 0.52
C LEU A 112 -22.74 -6.90 0.82
N GLY A 113 -23.25 -5.90 1.56
CA GLY A 113 -22.55 -4.63 1.79
C GLY A 113 -22.26 -3.88 0.49
N LEU A 114 -23.13 -4.02 -0.52
CA LEU A 114 -23.02 -3.35 -1.81
C LEU A 114 -24.00 -2.17 -1.88
N VAL A 115 -23.61 -1.15 -2.63
CA VAL A 115 -24.44 0.03 -2.93
C VAL A 115 -24.54 0.21 -4.44
N TYR A 116 -25.51 0.98 -4.90
CA TYR A 116 -25.62 1.34 -6.32
C TYR A 116 -25.60 2.85 -6.50
N ARG A 117 -25.05 3.27 -7.64
CA ARG A 117 -25.08 4.64 -8.14
C ARG A 117 -25.79 4.69 -9.48
N VAL A 118 -26.65 5.67 -9.63
CA VAL A 118 -27.40 5.89 -10.86
C VAL A 118 -26.56 6.75 -11.79
N GLY A 119 -26.08 6.16 -12.88
CA GLY A 119 -25.42 6.87 -13.97
C GLY A 119 -26.42 7.33 -15.03
N GLU A 120 -25.90 7.89 -16.13
CA GLU A 120 -26.73 8.39 -17.24
C GLU A 120 -27.43 7.26 -18.01
N ARG A 121 -26.75 6.13 -18.19
CA ARG A 121 -27.22 4.99 -19.01
C ARG A 121 -27.15 3.64 -18.31
N SER A 122 -26.53 3.58 -17.15
CA SER A 122 -26.32 2.36 -16.38
C SER A 122 -26.45 2.66 -14.89
N ILE A 123 -26.72 1.61 -14.13
CA ILE A 123 -26.64 1.61 -12.68
C ILE A 123 -25.36 0.86 -12.32
N THR A 124 -24.41 1.57 -11.72
CA THR A 124 -23.13 1.02 -11.28
C THR A 124 -23.29 0.49 -9.86
N ILE A 125 -22.84 -0.74 -9.62
CA ILE A 125 -22.85 -1.38 -8.31
C ILE A 125 -21.42 -1.38 -7.80
N GLU A 126 -21.27 -0.87 -6.58
CA GLU A 126 -19.97 -0.66 -5.93
C GLU A 126 -20.01 -1.28 -4.53
N ALA A 127 -18.84 -1.66 -4.00
CA ALA A 127 -18.71 -1.98 -2.59
C ALA A 127 -19.06 -0.76 -1.71
N SER A 128 -19.79 -0.99 -0.62
CA SER A 128 -20.01 0.05 0.39
C SER A 128 -18.67 0.55 0.95
N PRO A 129 -18.58 1.81 1.41
CA PRO A 129 -17.32 2.35 1.93
C PRO A 129 -16.68 1.50 3.04
N PRO A 130 -17.41 0.92 4.02
CA PRO A 130 -16.82 0.02 5.00
C PRO A 130 -16.25 -1.26 4.39
N LEU A 131 -16.93 -1.85 3.39
CA LEU A 131 -16.49 -3.06 2.70
C LEU A 131 -15.22 -2.81 1.86
N ALA A 132 -15.19 -1.71 1.10
CA ALA A 132 -14.04 -1.34 0.27
C ALA A 132 -12.75 -1.16 1.09
N ARG A 133 -12.86 -0.68 2.33
CA ARG A 133 -11.71 -0.43 3.23
C ARG A 133 -11.06 -1.69 3.81
N MET A 134 -11.68 -2.87 3.67
CA MET A 134 -11.15 -4.11 4.26
C MET A 134 -9.83 -4.56 3.62
N ASN A 135 -9.58 -4.19 2.36
CA ASN A 135 -8.40 -4.59 1.58
C ASN A 135 -8.16 -6.13 1.54
N ARG A 136 -9.24 -6.90 1.64
CA ARG A 136 -9.27 -8.35 1.52
C ARG A 136 -10.66 -8.77 1.04
N ARG A 137 -10.79 -10.03 0.62
CA ARG A 137 -12.12 -10.64 0.44
C ARG A 137 -12.85 -10.67 1.78
N ALA A 138 -14.09 -10.22 1.77
CA ALA A 138 -14.99 -10.38 2.90
C ALA A 138 -15.36 -11.85 3.08
N THR A 139 -15.59 -12.25 4.31
CA THR A 139 -16.22 -13.51 4.70
C THR A 139 -17.71 -13.27 4.90
N TRP A 140 -18.51 -14.34 4.96
CA TRP A 140 -19.94 -14.20 5.25
C TRP A 140 -20.21 -13.59 6.62
N ASP A 141 -19.35 -13.87 7.61
CA ASP A 141 -19.45 -13.25 8.93
C ASP A 141 -19.25 -11.73 8.85
N ASP A 142 -18.29 -11.26 8.05
CA ASP A 142 -18.07 -9.83 7.82
C ASP A 142 -19.32 -9.17 7.22
N LEU A 143 -19.94 -9.82 6.23
CA LEU A 143 -21.12 -9.30 5.53
C LEU A 143 -22.36 -9.28 6.43
N HIS A 144 -22.61 -10.35 7.18
CA HIS A 144 -23.71 -10.39 8.16
C HIS A 144 -23.53 -9.36 9.27
N PHE A 145 -22.30 -9.18 9.74
CA PHE A 145 -22.01 -8.16 10.74
C PHE A 145 -22.18 -6.75 10.17
N LEU A 146 -21.79 -6.51 8.92
CA LEU A 146 -22.04 -5.23 8.25
C LEU A 146 -23.53 -4.94 8.10
N GLU A 147 -24.31 -5.92 7.65
CA GLU A 147 -25.78 -5.82 7.55
C GLU A 147 -26.42 -5.52 8.92
N LEU A 148 -25.94 -6.16 9.99
CA LEU A 148 -26.37 -5.87 11.36
C LEU A 148 -26.11 -4.39 11.71
N LEU A 149 -24.94 -3.84 11.36
CA LEU A 149 -24.59 -2.44 11.65
C LEU A 149 -25.44 -1.45 10.84
N GLU A 150 -25.82 -1.79 9.61
CA GLU A 150 -26.65 -0.95 8.74
C GLU A 150 -28.14 -0.99 9.12
N THR A 151 -28.63 -2.13 9.60
CA THR A 151 -30.06 -2.30 9.96
C THR A 151 -30.36 -1.92 11.41
N THR A 152 -29.36 -1.96 12.29
CA THR A 152 -29.56 -1.65 13.72
C THR A 152 -29.57 -0.14 13.94
N PRO A 153 -30.64 0.43 14.53
CA PRO A 153 -30.68 1.84 14.88
C PRO A 153 -29.66 2.14 16.00
N PHE A 154 -29.01 3.29 15.90
CA PHE A 154 -28.05 3.75 16.88
C PHE A 154 -28.73 3.98 18.23
N SER A 155 -28.25 3.28 19.26
CA SER A 155 -28.64 3.49 20.66
C SER A 155 -27.49 3.08 21.56
N GLY A 156 -27.43 3.64 22.77
CA GLY A 156 -26.37 3.29 23.73
C GLY A 156 -26.34 1.80 24.08
N SER A 157 -27.50 1.15 24.15
CA SER A 157 -27.62 -0.29 24.44
C SER A 157 -27.18 -1.17 23.27
N ASN A 158 -27.47 -0.76 22.02
CA ASN A 158 -26.99 -1.49 20.85
C ASN A 158 -25.49 -1.33 20.65
N LEU A 159 -24.95 -0.12 20.87
CA LEU A 159 -23.53 0.17 20.75
C LEU A 159 -22.68 -0.65 21.74
N GLN A 160 -23.17 -0.88 22.96
CA GLN A 160 -22.48 -1.70 23.97
C GLN A 160 -22.31 -3.17 23.56
N LYS A 161 -23.12 -3.67 22.63
CA LYS A 161 -22.99 -5.04 22.08
C LYS A 161 -21.90 -5.14 21.02
N ILE A 162 -21.46 -4.00 20.47
CA ILE A 162 -20.47 -3.94 19.40
C ILE A 162 -19.07 -3.90 20.03
N LYS A 163 -18.22 -4.83 19.61
CA LYS A 163 -16.80 -4.84 19.97
C LYS A 163 -16.03 -3.88 19.06
N PHE A 164 -15.11 -3.11 19.63
CA PHE A 164 -14.26 -2.17 18.89
C PHE A 164 -12.78 -2.54 19.04
N GLN A 165 -12.06 -2.61 17.93
CA GLN A 165 -10.60 -2.71 17.89
C GLN A 165 -10.01 -1.40 17.35
N TYR A 166 -9.26 -0.69 18.19
CA TYR A 166 -8.63 0.58 17.80
C TYR A 166 -7.19 0.32 17.35
N ARG A 167 -6.84 0.69 16.11
CA ARG A 167 -5.46 0.70 15.60
C ARG A 167 -5.05 2.13 15.25
N ILE A 168 -4.98 2.95 16.30
CA ILE A 168 -4.62 4.36 16.21
C ILE A 168 -3.24 4.53 16.85
N THR A 169 -2.30 5.10 16.11
CA THR A 169 -0.89 5.22 16.54
C THR A 169 -0.64 6.35 17.53
N THR A 170 -1.55 7.31 17.65
CA THR A 170 -1.42 8.46 18.55
C THR A 170 -1.75 8.09 19.98
N LYS A 171 -1.07 8.69 20.97
CA LYS A 171 -1.28 8.48 22.43
C LYS A 171 -2.61 9.05 22.97
N VAL A 172 -3.63 9.19 22.13
CA VAL A 172 -4.94 9.72 22.51
C VAL A 172 -5.84 8.62 23.05
N ASN A 173 -6.76 8.98 23.95
CA ASN A 173 -7.80 8.06 24.43
C ASN A 173 -8.88 7.88 23.34
N ALA A 174 -8.60 7.01 22.36
CA ALA A 174 -9.46 6.85 21.19
C ALA A 174 -10.92 6.45 21.51
N PRO A 175 -11.20 5.54 22.46
CA PRO A 175 -12.58 5.23 22.87
C PRO A 175 -13.36 6.44 23.37
N GLU A 176 -12.73 7.30 24.18
CA GLU A 176 -13.39 8.49 24.73
C GLU A 176 -13.69 9.53 23.66
N LEU A 177 -12.73 9.78 22.75
CA LEU A 177 -12.94 10.67 21.61
C LEU A 177 -14.05 10.19 20.70
N LEU A 178 -14.09 8.89 20.38
CA LEU A 178 -15.15 8.31 19.57
C LEU A 178 -16.51 8.44 20.26
N ALA A 179 -16.59 8.09 21.55
CA ALA A 179 -17.84 8.20 22.31
C ALA A 179 -18.38 9.63 22.34
N ASN A 180 -17.49 10.63 22.43
CA ASN A 180 -17.87 12.04 22.38
C ASN A 180 -18.40 12.46 21.01
N GLN A 181 -17.86 11.92 19.91
CA GLN A 181 -18.37 12.20 18.56
C GLN A 181 -19.65 11.44 18.23
N LEU A 182 -19.79 10.19 18.69
CA LEU A 182 -21.02 9.41 18.52
C LEU A 182 -22.22 10.10 19.16
N LYS A 183 -22.04 10.73 20.34
CA LYS A 183 -23.08 11.55 20.99
C LYS A 183 -23.50 12.78 20.17
N ARG A 184 -22.68 13.24 19.23
CA ARG A 184 -22.91 14.43 18.40
C ARG A 184 -23.47 14.10 17.00
N ALA A 185 -23.35 12.86 16.56
CA ALA A 185 -23.66 12.46 15.19
C ALA A 185 -25.17 12.43 14.86
N GLY A 186 -26.04 12.41 15.87
CA GLY A 186 -27.49 12.43 15.70
C GLY A 186 -28.13 11.04 15.66
N ASP A 187 -29.25 10.91 14.96
CA ASP A 187 -30.01 9.67 14.79
C ASP A 187 -29.69 9.02 13.44
N GLY A 188 -29.65 7.68 13.40
CA GLY A 188 -29.34 6.92 12.20
C GLY A 188 -29.03 5.45 12.52
N SER A 189 -28.60 4.69 11.53
CA SER A 189 -28.04 3.35 11.77
C SER A 189 -26.68 3.43 12.46
N ILE A 190 -26.23 2.33 13.08
CA ILE A 190 -24.88 2.30 13.68
C ILE A 190 -23.81 2.58 12.61
N SER A 191 -23.96 2.02 11.40
CA SER A 191 -23.04 2.25 10.27
C SER A 191 -22.94 3.72 9.86
N GLU A 192 -24.08 4.41 9.75
CA GLU A 192 -24.14 5.84 9.41
C GLU A 192 -23.49 6.71 10.50
N ILE A 193 -23.86 6.50 11.75
CA ILE A 193 -23.34 7.26 12.90
C ILE A 193 -21.84 7.01 13.09
N LEU A 194 -21.37 5.77 12.92
CA LEU A 194 -19.94 5.45 12.92
C LEU A 194 -19.20 6.19 11.80
N THR A 195 -19.77 6.23 10.60
CA THR A 195 -19.17 6.93 9.46
C THR A 195 -19.04 8.43 9.74
N VAL A 196 -20.10 9.07 10.23
CA VAL A 196 -20.07 10.50 10.58
C VAL A 196 -19.06 10.78 11.71
N ALA A 197 -19.11 9.99 12.78
CA ALA A 197 -18.26 10.20 13.96
C ALA A 197 -16.76 9.96 13.67
N THR A 198 -16.43 8.91 12.91
CA THR A 198 -15.04 8.62 12.53
C THR A 198 -14.49 9.63 11.54
N ASN A 199 -15.29 10.07 10.56
CA ASN A 199 -14.89 11.12 9.61
C ASN A 199 -14.55 12.44 10.32
N ALA A 200 -15.32 12.83 11.35
CA ALA A 200 -15.05 14.03 12.15
C ALA A 200 -13.67 13.99 12.86
N LEU A 201 -13.15 12.79 13.14
CA LEU A 201 -11.85 12.57 13.75
C LEU A 201 -10.72 12.33 12.74
N GLY A 202 -11.04 12.24 11.45
CA GLY A 202 -10.09 11.79 10.42
C GLY A 202 -9.71 10.32 10.56
N TRP A 203 -10.63 9.51 11.06
CA TRP A 203 -10.51 8.06 11.20
C TRP A 203 -11.40 7.37 10.18
N THR A 204 -11.12 6.09 9.94
CA THR A 204 -11.95 5.22 9.11
C THR A 204 -12.28 3.95 9.89
N TRP A 205 -13.30 3.23 9.43
CA TRP A 205 -13.70 1.96 10.02
C TRP A 205 -14.12 0.96 8.96
N PHE A 206 -14.03 -0.32 9.32
CA PHE A 206 -14.54 -1.46 8.56
C PHE A 206 -14.90 -2.63 9.50
N PRO A 207 -15.78 -3.56 9.07
CA PRO A 207 -16.12 -4.75 9.83
C PRO A 207 -15.00 -5.82 9.73
N ASP A 208 -14.71 -6.51 10.83
CA ASP A 208 -13.86 -7.70 10.86
C ASP A 208 -14.51 -8.77 11.74
N LYS A 209 -15.21 -9.70 11.11
CA LYS A 209 -15.99 -10.79 11.70
C LYS A 209 -17.05 -10.30 12.69
N ASP A 210 -16.70 -10.17 13.97
CA ASP A 210 -17.60 -9.86 15.08
C ASP A 210 -17.32 -8.49 15.73
N HIS A 211 -16.42 -7.69 15.14
CA HIS A 211 -16.02 -6.41 15.69
C HIS A 211 -15.76 -5.36 14.62
N VAL A 212 -15.77 -4.10 15.04
CA VAL A 212 -15.45 -2.93 14.21
C VAL A 212 -13.99 -2.57 14.41
N VAL A 213 -13.20 -2.53 13.33
CA VAL A 213 -11.83 -2.04 13.35
C VAL A 213 -11.83 -0.55 13.01
N ILE A 214 -11.17 0.27 13.84
CA ILE A 214 -11.04 1.71 13.64
C ILE A 214 -9.57 2.07 13.42
N LEU A 215 -9.30 2.73 12.30
CA LEU A 215 -7.97 3.16 11.89
C LEU A 215 -7.87 4.68 11.85
N SER A 216 -6.68 5.23 12.12
CA SER A 216 -6.36 6.59 11.69
C SER A 216 -6.18 6.64 10.17
N ALA A 217 -6.33 7.82 9.54
CA ALA A 217 -6.11 7.94 8.09
C ALA A 217 -4.74 7.43 7.61
N GLN A 218 -3.67 7.68 8.38
CA GLN A 218 -2.33 7.14 8.08
C GLN A 218 -2.28 5.61 8.20
N ALA A 219 -2.91 5.04 9.23
CA ALA A 219 -2.99 3.59 9.40
C ALA A 219 -3.82 2.94 8.29
N HIS A 220 -4.86 3.63 7.79
CA HIS A 220 -5.64 3.18 6.65
C HIS A 220 -4.82 3.16 5.36
N ILE A 221 -4.05 4.21 5.07
CA ILE A 221 -3.13 4.21 3.92
C ILE A 221 -2.10 3.08 4.05
N ALA A 222 -1.52 2.90 5.24
CA ALA A 222 -0.61 1.80 5.51
C ALA A 222 -1.25 0.42 5.28
N HIS A 223 -2.51 0.25 5.68
CA HIS A 223 -3.31 -0.97 5.45
C HIS A 223 -3.55 -1.22 3.96
N ASN A 224 -3.88 -0.17 3.19
CA ASN A 224 -4.07 -0.25 1.75
C ASN A 224 -2.77 -0.64 1.00
N LEU A 225 -1.63 -0.05 1.41
CA LEU A 225 -0.32 -0.41 0.86
C LEU A 225 0.10 -1.87 1.15
N ALA A 226 -0.50 -2.52 2.14
CA ALA A 226 -0.28 -3.93 2.41
C ALA A 226 -1.02 -4.87 1.43
N ARG A 227 -1.80 -4.34 0.47
CA ARG A 227 -2.44 -5.12 -0.59
C ARG A 227 -1.37 -5.87 -1.40
N THR A 228 -1.55 -7.16 -1.58
CA THR A 228 -0.67 -7.96 -2.45
C THR A 228 -1.10 -7.81 -3.90
N ILE A 229 -0.13 -7.65 -4.79
CA ILE A 229 -0.32 -7.49 -6.22
C ILE A 229 0.63 -8.38 -7.02
N THR A 230 0.23 -8.72 -8.23
CA THR A 230 1.08 -9.33 -9.24
C THR A 230 1.05 -8.41 -10.46
N ALA A 231 2.21 -7.89 -10.84
CA ALA A 231 2.32 -6.92 -11.93
C ALA A 231 3.66 -7.09 -12.65
N ARG A 232 3.65 -6.83 -13.96
CA ARG A 232 4.86 -6.84 -14.79
C ARG A 232 4.94 -5.53 -15.56
N TYR A 233 5.94 -4.72 -15.24
CA TYR A 233 6.25 -3.49 -15.91
C TYR A 233 7.52 -3.71 -16.74
N SER A 234 7.47 -3.44 -18.05
CA SER A 234 8.61 -3.60 -18.95
C SER A 234 8.85 -2.29 -19.68
N GLN A 235 10.04 -1.71 -19.49
CA GLN A 235 10.46 -0.46 -20.13
C GLN A 235 9.45 0.69 -19.99
N MET A 236 8.81 0.79 -18.82
CA MET A 236 7.80 1.81 -18.55
C MET A 236 8.43 2.95 -17.74
N GLY A 237 8.02 4.19 -17.99
CA GLY A 237 8.48 5.35 -17.21
C GLY A 237 8.11 5.21 -15.73
N LEU A 238 9.05 5.56 -14.84
CA LEU A 238 8.91 5.33 -13.40
C LEU A 238 7.67 6.00 -12.81
N SER A 239 7.32 7.21 -13.28
CA SER A 239 6.12 7.92 -12.85
C SER A 239 4.83 7.12 -13.10
N HIS A 240 4.71 6.46 -14.26
CA HIS A 240 3.54 5.65 -14.59
C HIS A 240 3.46 4.41 -13.72
N ILE A 241 4.59 3.75 -13.45
CA ILE A 241 4.64 2.59 -12.55
C ILE A 241 4.19 3.01 -11.15
N LEU A 242 4.72 4.11 -10.62
CA LEU A 242 4.34 4.61 -9.29
C LEU A 242 2.85 4.97 -9.22
N LEU A 243 2.29 5.60 -10.26
CA LEU A 243 0.87 5.94 -10.32
C LEU A 243 -0.02 4.69 -10.44
N ASP A 244 0.37 3.68 -11.24
CA ASP A 244 -0.37 2.42 -11.32
C ASP A 244 -0.32 1.64 -10.00
N LEU A 245 0.83 1.61 -9.32
CA LEU A 245 0.95 1.03 -7.98
C LEU A 245 0.03 1.72 -6.97
N ALA A 246 -0.01 3.06 -7.01
CA ALA A 246 -0.88 3.86 -6.16
C ALA A 246 -2.37 3.62 -6.44
N GLN A 247 -2.74 3.52 -7.73
CA GLN A 247 -4.09 3.16 -8.15
C GLN A 247 -4.48 1.75 -7.67
N LYS A 248 -3.59 0.75 -7.80
CA LYS A 248 -3.84 -0.60 -7.30
C LYS A 248 -4.00 -0.66 -5.77
N ALA A 249 -3.33 0.22 -5.04
CA ALA A 249 -3.50 0.36 -3.61
C ALA A 249 -4.74 1.20 -3.23
N ASP A 250 -5.40 1.88 -4.18
CA ASP A 250 -6.41 2.90 -3.90
C ASP A 250 -5.89 3.97 -2.90
N VAL A 251 -4.71 4.52 -3.21
CA VAL A 251 -4.04 5.53 -2.38
C VAL A 251 -3.59 6.70 -3.27
N PRO A 252 -3.93 7.96 -2.92
CA PRO A 252 -3.40 9.11 -3.63
C PRO A 252 -1.86 9.20 -3.53
N LEU A 253 -1.22 9.50 -4.65
CA LEU A 253 0.23 9.65 -4.73
C LEU A 253 0.61 11.10 -5.06
N PHE A 254 1.53 11.66 -4.28
CA PHE A 254 2.06 13.00 -4.49
C PHE A 254 3.54 12.89 -4.87
N LEU A 255 3.88 13.29 -6.09
CA LEU A 255 5.27 13.35 -6.55
C LEU A 255 5.83 14.76 -6.32
N GLU A 256 7.04 14.85 -5.76
CA GLU A 256 7.75 16.12 -5.64
C GLU A 256 7.93 16.77 -7.05
N SER A 257 7.78 18.09 -7.12
CA SER A 257 7.94 18.81 -8.39
C SER A 257 9.35 18.67 -8.95
N GLY A 258 9.47 18.25 -10.21
CA GLY A 258 10.76 18.02 -10.86
C GLY A 258 11.48 16.74 -10.42
N LEU A 259 10.82 15.85 -9.67
CA LEU A 259 11.41 14.58 -9.20
C LEU A 259 12.06 13.77 -10.34
N MET A 260 11.35 13.63 -11.47
CA MET A 260 11.84 12.86 -12.62
C MET A 260 13.06 13.50 -13.30
N LEU A 261 13.25 14.81 -13.17
CA LEU A 261 14.43 15.51 -13.71
C LEU A 261 15.68 15.30 -12.85
N LYS A 262 15.50 14.96 -11.57
CA LYS A 262 16.60 14.69 -10.62
C LYS A 262 17.12 13.24 -10.73
N LEU A 263 16.37 12.35 -11.36
CA LEU A 263 16.74 10.94 -11.55
C LEU A 263 17.57 10.74 -12.81
N PRO A 264 18.43 9.69 -12.87
CA PRO A 264 19.10 9.31 -14.10
C PRO A 264 18.08 9.06 -15.25
N PRO A 265 18.33 9.55 -16.48
CA PRO A 265 17.35 9.47 -17.57
C PRO A 265 16.88 8.04 -17.89
N HIS A 266 17.76 7.05 -17.73
CA HIS A 266 17.40 5.65 -17.96
C HIS A 266 16.39 5.13 -16.93
N VAL A 267 16.53 5.51 -15.65
CA VAL A 267 15.59 5.16 -14.58
C VAL A 267 14.26 5.88 -14.77
N ALA A 268 14.29 7.18 -15.09
CA ALA A 268 13.08 7.98 -15.25
C ALA A 268 12.22 7.50 -16.43
N ASN A 269 12.84 7.19 -17.57
CA ASN A 269 12.13 6.89 -18.81
C ASN A 269 11.87 5.41 -19.04
N SER A 270 12.71 4.51 -18.52
CA SER A 270 12.61 3.07 -18.78
C SER A 270 13.00 2.25 -17.56
N TYR A 271 12.02 1.95 -16.72
CA TYR A 271 12.16 1.08 -15.57
C TYR A 271 11.45 -0.27 -15.82
N THR A 272 12.04 -1.36 -15.34
CA THR A 272 11.48 -2.71 -15.47
C THR A 272 11.35 -3.31 -14.10
N LEU A 273 10.15 -3.78 -13.77
CA LEU A 273 9.82 -4.29 -12.45
C LEU A 273 8.89 -5.49 -12.59
N LEU A 274 9.27 -6.62 -11.97
CA LEU A 274 8.47 -7.83 -11.93
C LEU A 274 8.06 -8.08 -10.49
N LEU A 275 6.76 -8.01 -10.21
CA LEU A 275 6.18 -8.24 -8.89
C LEU A 275 5.32 -9.50 -8.93
N GLN A 276 5.55 -10.41 -8.00
CA GLN A 276 4.77 -11.63 -7.85
C GLN A 276 4.31 -11.74 -6.40
N GLN A 277 3.00 -11.58 -6.19
CA GLN A 277 2.39 -11.61 -4.85
C GLN A 277 3.08 -10.69 -3.83
N THR A 278 3.60 -9.56 -4.30
CA THR A 278 4.35 -8.59 -3.50
C THR A 278 3.39 -7.53 -2.97
N THR A 279 3.59 -7.04 -1.74
CA THR A 279 2.76 -5.92 -1.27
C THR A 279 3.11 -4.64 -2.03
N VAL A 280 2.16 -3.72 -2.18
CA VAL A 280 2.46 -2.41 -2.80
C VAL A 280 3.53 -1.66 -1.99
N ARG A 281 3.51 -1.80 -0.65
CA ARG A 281 4.57 -1.30 0.22
C ARG A 281 5.95 -1.84 -0.17
N ASP A 282 6.12 -3.15 -0.25
CA ASP A 282 7.42 -3.76 -0.56
C ASP A 282 7.89 -3.37 -1.97
N ALA A 283 6.95 -3.23 -2.92
CA ALA A 283 7.25 -2.73 -4.26
C ALA A 283 7.76 -1.28 -4.24
N LEU A 284 7.12 -0.39 -3.45
CA LEU A 284 7.60 0.98 -3.27
C LEU A 284 8.96 1.02 -2.55
N GLU A 285 9.18 0.16 -1.56
CA GLU A 285 10.45 0.04 -0.85
C GLU A 285 11.58 -0.41 -1.79
N LEU A 286 11.32 -1.39 -2.65
CA LEU A 286 12.27 -1.86 -3.66
C LEU A 286 12.63 -0.74 -4.66
N ILE A 287 11.62 -0.04 -5.19
CA ILE A 287 11.85 1.12 -6.07
C ILE A 287 12.69 2.18 -5.36
N CYS A 288 12.35 2.51 -4.11
CA CYS A 288 13.09 3.50 -3.33
C CYS A 288 14.55 3.08 -3.11
N ALA A 289 14.79 1.81 -2.79
CA ALA A 289 16.13 1.26 -2.60
C ALA A 289 17.00 1.33 -3.86
N GLU A 290 16.42 1.07 -5.04
CA GLU A 290 17.16 1.09 -6.31
C GLU A 290 17.39 2.51 -6.86
N THR A 291 16.45 3.42 -6.62
CA THR A 291 16.43 4.75 -7.25
C THR A 291 16.94 5.87 -6.33
N GLY A 292 17.07 5.61 -5.02
CA GLY A 292 17.38 6.62 -4.02
C GLY A 292 16.20 7.55 -3.68
N LEU A 293 14.99 7.19 -4.13
CA LEU A 293 13.76 7.84 -3.70
C LEU A 293 13.43 7.49 -2.25
N GLN A 294 12.57 8.30 -1.64
CA GLN A 294 11.96 8.00 -0.36
C GLN A 294 10.47 8.24 -0.46
N TYR A 295 9.69 7.41 0.23
CA TYR A 295 8.26 7.66 0.40
C TYR A 295 7.91 7.94 1.86
N LYS A 296 6.89 8.77 2.06
CA LYS A 296 6.34 9.10 3.38
C LYS A 296 4.82 8.98 3.33
N ILE A 297 4.26 8.26 4.29
CA ILE A 297 2.81 8.17 4.48
C ILE A 297 2.32 9.46 5.14
N LEU A 298 1.51 10.23 4.42
CA LEU A 298 0.82 11.41 4.91
C LEU A 298 -0.61 11.05 5.35
N ARG A 299 -1.38 12.04 5.78
CA ARG A 299 -2.79 11.83 6.19
C ARG A 299 -3.70 11.56 4.98
N ASP A 300 -3.34 12.10 3.83
CA ASP A 300 -4.12 12.18 2.60
C ASP A 300 -3.56 11.34 1.46
N GLY A 301 -2.39 10.71 1.64
CA GLY A 301 -1.80 9.84 0.64
C GLY A 301 -0.34 9.50 0.92
N VAL A 302 0.40 9.17 -0.13
CA VAL A 302 1.83 8.87 -0.08
C VAL A 302 2.58 9.95 -0.85
N ALA A 303 3.51 10.63 -0.18
CA ALA A 303 4.42 11.55 -0.84
C ALA A 303 5.71 10.82 -1.21
N ILE A 304 6.16 10.98 -2.46
CA ILE A 304 7.44 10.51 -2.95
C ILE A 304 8.32 11.73 -3.23
N SER A 305 9.48 11.73 -2.59
CA SER A 305 10.50 12.75 -2.76
C SER A 305 11.84 12.10 -3.08
N MET A 306 12.82 12.92 -3.45
CA MET A 306 14.20 12.46 -3.32
C MET A 306 14.43 12.12 -1.86
N GLY A 307 15.06 10.97 -1.58
CA GLY A 307 15.59 10.77 -0.25
C GLY A 307 16.50 11.94 0.07
N GLU A 308 16.31 12.56 1.23
CA GLU A 308 17.45 13.18 1.89
C GLU A 308 18.37 12.00 2.18
N MET A 309 19.22 11.65 1.21
CA MET A 309 20.44 10.88 1.47
C MET A 309 21.01 11.57 2.68
N PRO A 310 20.94 10.96 3.89
CA PRO A 310 21.10 11.66 5.15
C PRO A 310 22.31 12.54 4.99
N GLY A 311 22.03 13.84 4.90
CA GLY A 311 23.01 14.81 4.47
C GLY A 311 24.19 14.59 5.38
N ASN A 312 25.33 14.27 4.78
CA ASN A 312 26.61 14.44 5.40
C ASN A 312 26.75 15.92 5.75
N ALA A 313 26.14 16.33 6.87
CA ALA A 313 26.51 17.51 7.61
C ALA A 313 27.87 17.31 8.30
N ALA A 314 28.51 16.15 8.13
CA ALA A 314 29.95 15.97 8.26
C ALA A 314 30.44 14.79 7.39
N GLY A 315 31.08 15.10 6.25
CA GLY A 315 31.95 14.17 5.53
C GLY A 315 31.30 13.44 4.36
N GLN A 316 31.51 13.93 3.13
CA GLN A 316 31.29 13.18 1.89
C GLN A 316 31.70 11.71 2.05
N ARG A 317 30.74 10.77 2.07
CA ARG A 317 31.04 9.35 1.94
C ARG A 317 31.49 9.11 0.49
N PRO A 318 32.76 8.71 0.25
CA PRO A 318 33.23 8.45 -1.10
C PRO A 318 32.45 7.29 -1.70
N ARG A 319 32.08 7.39 -2.98
CA ARG A 319 31.45 6.32 -3.78
C ARG A 319 32.34 5.07 -3.99
N GLY A 320 33.34 4.86 -3.14
CA GLY A 320 34.33 3.80 -3.26
C GLY A 320 34.69 3.13 -1.94
N ASP A 321 33.82 3.18 -0.93
CA ASP A 321 34.06 2.52 0.36
C ASP A 321 33.91 0.98 0.22
N PRO A 322 35.02 0.22 0.14
CA PRO A 322 34.98 -1.20 -0.16
C PRO A 322 34.42 -1.99 1.02
N TYR A 323 33.88 -3.18 0.74
CA TYR A 323 33.54 -4.12 1.80
C TYR A 323 34.82 -4.64 2.46
N ALA A 324 34.94 -4.41 3.76
CA ALA A 324 36.13 -4.75 4.53
C ALA A 324 36.03 -6.11 5.20
N ALA A 325 34.80 -6.50 5.59
CA ALA A 325 34.56 -7.78 6.21
C ALA A 325 33.19 -8.35 5.86
N ARG A 326 33.08 -9.66 5.99
CA ARG A 326 31.82 -10.41 5.91
C ARG A 326 31.68 -11.24 7.18
N ILE A 327 30.59 -11.03 7.91
CA ILE A 327 30.21 -11.83 9.07
C ILE A 327 29.12 -12.80 8.65
N LEU A 328 29.37 -14.09 8.84
CA LEU A 328 28.41 -15.17 8.64
C LEU A 328 27.95 -15.64 10.02
N VAL A 329 26.69 -15.38 10.36
CA VAL A 329 26.09 -15.84 11.61
C VAL A 329 25.19 -17.03 11.30
N PRO A 330 25.57 -18.27 11.65
CA PRO A 330 24.70 -19.42 11.44
C PRO A 330 23.48 -19.33 12.36
N ALA A 331 22.29 -19.66 11.84
CA ALA A 331 21.09 -19.80 12.66
C ALA A 331 21.27 -20.98 13.63
N ARG A 332 20.58 -20.92 14.79
CA ARG A 332 20.68 -21.95 15.84
C ARG A 332 20.35 -23.37 15.37
N ASN A 333 19.57 -23.49 14.30
CA ASN A 333 19.16 -24.75 13.69
C ASN A 333 20.06 -25.20 12.51
N GLY A 334 21.09 -24.41 12.16
CA GLY A 334 21.99 -24.66 11.05
C GLY A 334 21.36 -24.59 9.65
N SER A 335 20.08 -24.24 9.53
CA SER A 335 19.36 -24.35 8.26
C SER A 335 19.53 -23.13 7.35
N TYR A 336 20.00 -22.01 7.89
CA TYR A 336 20.37 -20.81 7.14
C TYR A 336 21.41 -19.99 7.92
N SER A 337 22.06 -19.06 7.23
CA SER A 337 23.05 -18.15 7.81
C SER A 337 22.71 -16.71 7.44
N TYR A 338 22.84 -15.80 8.40
CA TYR A 338 22.74 -14.37 8.14
C TYR A 338 24.10 -13.86 7.67
N GLU A 339 24.11 -13.19 6.52
CA GLU A 339 25.29 -12.53 5.97
C GLU A 339 25.21 -11.03 6.27
N PHE A 340 26.19 -10.52 7.03
CA PHE A 340 26.38 -9.11 7.26
C PHE A 340 27.65 -8.66 6.54
N LEU A 341 27.51 -7.71 5.63
CA LEU A 341 28.64 -7.08 4.95
C LEU A 341 28.98 -5.80 5.69
N ILE A 342 30.22 -5.70 6.18
CA ILE A 342 30.75 -4.53 6.88
C ILE A 342 31.64 -3.76 5.92
N ARG A 343 31.40 -2.46 5.78
CA ARG A 343 32.23 -1.58 4.96
C ARG A 343 33.43 -1.04 5.73
N GLU A 344 34.48 -0.63 5.02
CA GLU A 344 35.70 -0.09 5.63
C GLU A 344 35.39 1.11 6.56
N SER A 345 34.45 1.97 6.18
CA SER A 345 34.06 3.12 7.00
C SER A 345 33.29 2.78 8.28
N GLU A 346 32.69 1.61 8.37
CA GLU A 346 31.92 1.15 9.54
C GLU A 346 32.82 0.51 10.62
N ILE A 347 34.08 0.23 10.27
CA ILE A 347 35.08 -0.32 11.18
C ILE A 347 35.71 0.84 11.98
N PRO A 348 35.82 0.73 13.31
CA PRO A 348 36.58 1.66 14.15
C PRO A 348 38.01 1.87 13.63
N SER A 349 38.53 3.10 13.71
CA SER A 349 39.83 3.45 13.10
C SER A 349 41.00 2.62 13.64
N ASP A 350 40.99 2.30 14.93
CA ASP A 350 41.96 1.42 15.58
C ASP A 350 41.95 -0.01 14.99
N VAL A 351 40.76 -0.56 14.73
CA VAL A 351 40.62 -1.88 14.09
C VAL A 351 41.04 -1.84 12.63
N ARG A 352 40.83 -0.72 11.94
CA ARG A 352 41.29 -0.50 10.56
C ARG A 352 42.81 -0.51 10.48
N ASP A 353 43.48 0.23 11.36
CA ASP A 353 44.94 0.31 11.40
C ASP A 353 45.55 -1.07 11.71
N TYR A 354 44.98 -1.79 12.68
CA TYR A 354 45.41 -3.15 13.01
C TYR A 354 45.21 -4.13 11.84
N ARG A 355 44.09 -4.05 11.13
CA ARG A 355 43.83 -4.86 9.92
C ARG A 355 44.85 -4.57 8.82
N GLN A 356 45.18 -3.29 8.58
CA GLN A 356 46.17 -2.93 7.57
C GLN A 356 47.55 -3.49 7.92
N GLN A 357 47.95 -3.39 9.20
CA GLN A 357 49.20 -3.98 9.68
C GLN A 357 49.23 -5.51 9.46
N MET A 358 48.14 -6.21 9.78
CA MET A 358 47.99 -7.65 9.55
C MET A 358 48.10 -8.03 8.06
N ILE A 359 47.51 -7.23 7.17
CA ILE A 359 47.59 -7.43 5.73
C ILE A 359 49.04 -7.27 5.26
N ASP A 360 49.73 -6.21 5.71
CA ASP A 360 51.11 -5.94 5.32
C ASP A 360 52.06 -7.04 5.82
N GLU A 361 51.89 -7.52 7.06
CA GLU A 361 52.65 -8.65 7.61
C GLU A 361 52.41 -9.95 6.80
N MET A 362 51.17 -10.24 6.40
CA MET A 362 50.86 -11.41 5.56
C MET A 362 51.44 -11.28 4.15
N ILE A 363 51.40 -10.09 3.55
CA ILE A 363 52.01 -9.84 2.23
C ILE A 363 53.51 -10.06 2.29
N GLU A 364 54.18 -9.57 3.33
CA GLU A 364 55.63 -9.72 3.47
C GLU A 364 56.03 -11.18 3.70
N ARG A 365 55.25 -11.92 4.50
CA ARG A 365 55.43 -13.37 4.66
C ARG A 365 55.23 -14.12 3.35
N MET A 366 54.19 -13.79 2.59
CA MET A 366 53.98 -14.36 1.26
C MET A 366 55.13 -14.06 0.30
N ARG A 367 55.71 -12.85 0.34
CA ARG A 367 56.89 -12.51 -0.48
C ARG A 367 58.11 -13.34 -0.11
N GLN A 368 58.33 -13.60 1.18
CA GLN A 368 59.42 -14.46 1.64
C GLN A 368 59.23 -15.91 1.18
N ASP A 369 58.00 -16.44 1.24
CA ASP A 369 57.68 -17.80 0.78
C ASP A 369 57.75 -17.93 -0.75
N MET A 370 57.47 -16.85 -1.49
CA MET A 370 57.53 -16.81 -2.95
C MET A 370 58.91 -16.41 -3.50
N ALA A 371 59.85 -15.97 -2.65
CA ALA A 371 61.19 -15.67 -3.10
C ALA A 371 61.84 -16.97 -3.62
N PRO A 372 62.31 -16.99 -4.89
CA PRO A 372 62.87 -18.19 -5.47
C PRO A 372 64.02 -18.66 -4.60
N ALA A 373 63.95 -19.91 -4.13
CA ALA A 373 64.99 -20.52 -3.32
C ALA A 373 66.34 -20.26 -4.01
N ALA A 374 67.20 -19.49 -3.32
CA ALA A 374 68.50 -19.11 -3.85
C ALA A 374 69.18 -20.37 -4.41
N PRO A 375 69.74 -20.32 -5.64
CA PRO A 375 70.35 -21.49 -6.25
C PRO A 375 71.38 -22.05 -5.29
N ARG A 376 71.12 -23.26 -4.77
CA ARG A 376 72.08 -24.01 -3.98
C ARG A 376 73.31 -24.18 -4.86
N ASP A 377 74.41 -23.55 -4.46
CA ASP A 377 75.72 -23.65 -5.12
C ASP A 377 76.05 -25.11 -5.43
N ALA A 378 75.89 -25.47 -6.69
CA ALA A 378 76.44 -26.69 -7.27
C ALA A 378 77.93 -26.44 -7.51
N GLY A 379 78.75 -26.62 -6.47
CA GLY A 379 80.17 -26.27 -6.53
C GLY A 379 81.03 -26.99 -5.50
N GLY A 380 81.10 -28.33 -5.60
CA GLY A 380 81.99 -29.15 -4.78
C GLY A 380 82.43 -30.42 -5.51
N VAL A 381 83.14 -30.26 -6.64
CA VAL A 381 83.83 -31.37 -7.31
C VAL A 381 85.05 -31.76 -6.46
N ALA A 382 85.06 -32.99 -5.97
CA ALA A 382 86.17 -33.57 -5.21
C ALA A 382 87.43 -33.72 -6.09
N PRO A 383 88.63 -33.39 -5.59
CA PRO A 383 89.87 -33.66 -6.32
C PRO A 383 90.19 -35.16 -6.32
N ALA A 384 90.54 -35.68 -7.50
CA ALA A 384 90.95 -37.06 -7.72
C ALA A 384 92.29 -37.35 -7.04
N THR A 385 92.28 -38.30 -6.11
CA THR A 385 93.46 -38.87 -5.45
C THR A 385 94.15 -39.84 -6.41
N MET A 386 95.36 -39.51 -6.89
CA MET A 386 96.23 -40.45 -7.59
C MET A 386 97.03 -41.30 -6.59
N PRO A 387 97.25 -42.60 -6.88
CA PRO A 387 98.01 -43.50 -6.02
C PRO A 387 99.52 -43.33 -6.20
N ASP A 388 100.21 -43.22 -5.07
CA ASP A 388 101.66 -43.17 -4.95
C ASP A 388 102.26 -44.58 -5.09
N GLY A 389 103.13 -44.75 -6.09
CA GLY A 389 103.88 -45.96 -6.38
C GLY A 389 105.37 -45.71 -6.20
N SER A 390 105.89 -46.10 -5.04
CA SER A 390 107.24 -46.59 -4.71
C SER A 390 108.38 -46.44 -5.75
N ALA A 391 109.54 -45.90 -5.33
CA ALA A 391 110.76 -46.70 -5.04
C ALA A 391 112.07 -45.88 -4.88
N GLN A 392 112.83 -46.26 -3.84
CA GLN A 392 114.31 -46.40 -3.77
C GLN A 392 115.24 -45.20 -4.03
N ARG A 393 116.05 -44.89 -3.00
CA ARG A 393 117.40 -45.46 -2.87
C ARG A 393 117.83 -45.57 -1.41
#